data_AF-X0WV81-F1
#
_entry.id   AF-X0WV81-F1
#
_cell.length_a   1.000
_cell.length_b   1.000
_cell.length_c   1.000
_cell.angle_alpha   90.00
_cell.angle_beta   90.00
_cell.angle_gamma   90.00
#
_symmetry.space_group_name_H-M   'P 1'
#
loop_
_entity.id
_entity.type
_entity.pdbx_description
1 polymer ?
#
loop_
_entity_poly.entity_id
_entity_poly.type
_entity_poly.pdbx_seq_one_letter_code
_entity_poly.pdbx_strand_id
1 'polypeptide(L)' 'MADIAQHLLKQSKTVVAIYAHYKEVGDAEPVRGYLGASIIGHPCERYLWYVFRQCCKPEFDGRMHRLFETG' A
#
# COMPACT_ATOMS: atom_id res chain seq x y z
N MET A 1 1.28 32.00 25.10
CA MET A 1 1.53 31.75 23.66
C MET A 1 0.32 30.97 23.16
N ALA A 2 -0.39 31.48 22.15
CA ALA A 2 -1.60 30.79 21.65
C ALA A 2 -1.22 29.45 21.03
N ASP A 3 -1.99 28.40 21.32
CA ASP A 3 -1.83 27.09 20.68
C ASP A 3 -2.47 27.11 19.28
N ILE A 4 -1.63 27.11 18.26
CA ILE A 4 -2.01 27.22 16.85
C ILE A 4 -2.26 25.81 16.25
N ALA A 5 -1.93 24.73 16.98
CA ALA A 5 -2.02 23.36 16.47
C ALA A 5 -3.44 22.96 16.03
N GLN A 6 -4.46 23.53 16.67
CA GLN A 6 -5.88 23.34 16.33
C GLN A 6 -6.28 23.86 14.93
N HIS A 7 -5.49 24.74 14.32
CA HIS A 7 -5.77 25.34 13.01
C HIS A 7 -4.92 24.76 11.88
N LEU A 8 -3.96 23.89 12.20
CA LEU A 8 -3.16 23.20 11.20
C LEU A 8 -3.87 21.90 10.80
N LEU A 9 -4.19 21.77 9.51
CA LEU A 9 -4.61 20.48 8.96
C LEU A 9 -3.49 19.47 9.18
N LYS A 10 -3.79 18.32 9.80
CA LYS A 10 -2.82 17.23 10.03
C LYS A 10 -2.17 16.76 8.72
N GLN A 11 -2.90 16.81 7.61
CA GLN A 11 -2.41 16.56 6.25
C GLN A 11 -3.01 17.57 5.27
N SER A 12 -2.20 18.04 4.32
CA SER A 12 -2.68 18.94 3.28
C SER A 12 -3.61 18.21 2.31
N LYS A 13 -4.58 18.93 1.72
CA LYS A 13 -5.50 18.38 0.70
C LYS A 13 -4.73 17.77 -0.48
N THR A 14 -3.61 18.38 -0.85
CA THR A 14 -2.73 17.88 -1.92
C THR A 14 -2.12 16.52 -1.57
N VAL A 15 -1.64 16.34 -0.33
CA VAL A 15 -1.08 15.06 0.12
C VAL A 15 -2.14 13.96 0.08
N VAL A 16 -3.36 14.26 0.51
CA VAL A 16 -4.49 13.31 0.44
C VAL A 16 -4.79 12.92 -1.00
N ALA A 17 -4.84 13.89 -1.92
CA ALA A 17 -5.10 13.63 -3.34
C ALA A 17 -3.99 12.78 -3.98
N ILE A 18 -2.73 13.02 -3.62
CA ILE A 18 -1.59 12.20 -4.08
C ILE A 18 -1.77 10.75 -3.63
N TYR A 19 -2.01 10.50 -2.34
CA TYR A 19 -2.18 9.12 -1.85
C TYR A 19 -3.41 8.44 -2.44
N ALA A 20 -4.52 9.16 -2.64
CA ALA A 20 -5.69 8.62 -3.33
C ALA A 20 -5.34 8.14 -4.75
N HIS A 21 -4.61 8.95 -5.52
CA HIS A 21 -4.16 8.57 -6.85
C HIS A 21 -3.29 7.30 -6.85
N TYR A 22 -2.27 7.24 -5.97
CA TYR A 22 -1.41 6.05 -5.87
C TYR A 22 -2.17 4.80 -5.43
N LYS A 23 -3.19 4.95 -4.57
CA LYS A 23 -4.06 3.84 -4.17
C LYS A 23 -4.88 3.34 -5.36
N GLU A 24 -5.52 4.23 -6.11
CA GLU A 24 -6.30 3.88 -7.30
C GLU A 24 -5.45 3.15 -8.35
N VAL A 25 -4.26 3.68 -8.64
CA VAL A 25 -3.33 3.09 -9.62
C VAL A 25 -2.81 1.74 -9.13
N GLY A 26 -2.37 1.66 -7.87
CA GLY A 26 -1.84 0.44 -7.28
C GLY A 26 -2.88 -0.68 -7.16
N ASP A 27 -4.13 -0.32 -6.82
CA ASP A 27 -5.25 -1.26 -6.77
C ASP A 27 -5.69 -1.70 -8.18
N ALA A 28 -5.36 -0.96 -9.24
CA ALA A 28 -5.63 -1.39 -10.63
C ALA A 28 -4.56 -2.34 -11.20
N GLU A 29 -3.42 -2.51 -10.52
CA GLU A 29 -2.30 -3.29 -11.05
C GLU A 29 -2.61 -4.79 -11.11
N PRO A 30 -2.27 -5.48 -12.23
CA PRO A 30 -2.51 -6.91 -12.34
C PRO A 30 -1.69 -7.71 -11.32
N VAL A 31 -2.28 -8.79 -10.82
CA VAL A 31 -1.62 -9.65 -9.85
C VAL A 31 -0.41 -10.32 -10.50
N ARG A 32 0.73 -10.26 -9.81
CA ARG A 32 1.98 -10.90 -10.25
C ARG A 32 1.78 -12.42 -10.36
N GLY A 33 2.31 -13.02 -11.43
CA GLY A 33 2.26 -14.47 -11.66
C GLY A 33 3.31 -15.27 -10.86
N TYR A 34 4.05 -14.61 -9.98
CA TYR A 34 5.12 -15.20 -9.17
C TYR A 34 4.99 -14.76 -7.71
N LEU A 35 5.60 -15.53 -6.82
CA LEU A 35 5.66 -15.23 -5.40
C LEU A 35 6.67 -14.10 -5.15
N GLY A 36 6.25 -13.04 -4.44
CA GLY A 36 7.16 -11.96 -4.06
C GLY A 36 8.31 -12.47 -3.19
N ALA A 37 9.53 -12.01 -3.46
CA ALA A 37 10.71 -12.44 -2.68
C ALA A 37 10.59 -12.07 -1.19
N SER A 38 9.88 -10.98 -0.86
CA SER A 38 9.69 -10.49 0.50
C SER A 38 8.88 -11.41 1.41
N ILE A 39 8.14 -12.37 0.87
CA ILE A 39 7.33 -13.32 1.66
C ILE A 39 7.95 -14.72 1.74
N ILE A 40 9.12 -14.93 1.12
CA ILE A 40 9.85 -16.19 1.22
C ILE A 40 10.27 -16.39 2.68
N GLY A 41 9.93 -17.55 3.25
CA GLY A 41 10.17 -17.86 4.67
C GLY A 41 9.01 -17.53 5.60
N HIS A 42 7.85 -17.11 5.07
CA HIS A 42 6.64 -16.98 5.86
C HIS A 42 6.31 -18.33 6.55
N PRO A 43 6.01 -18.36 7.87
CA PRO A 43 5.88 -19.62 8.62
C PRO A 43 4.67 -20.46 8.23
N CYS A 44 3.72 -19.89 7.49
CA CYS A 44 2.52 -20.57 7.01
C CYS A 44 2.62 -20.85 5.50
N GLU A 45 2.81 -22.11 5.14
CA GLU A 45 2.85 -22.56 3.75
C GLU A 45 1.52 -22.35 3.02
N ARG A 46 0.39 -22.50 3.73
CA ARG A 46 -0.95 -22.27 3.16
C ARG A 46 -1.13 -20.83 2.69
N TYR A 47 -0.57 -19.87 3.43
CA TYR A 47 -0.57 -18.47 3.02
C TYR A 47 0.19 -18.29 1.70
N LEU A 48 1.40 -18.86 1.59
CA LEU A 48 2.20 -18.81 0.37
C LEU A 48 1.46 -19.43 -0.83
N TRP A 49 0.78 -20.56 -0.59
CA TRP A 49 -0.03 -21.21 -1.61
C TRP A 49 -1.19 -20.33 -2.10
N TYR A 50 -1.93 -19.67 -1.20
CA TYR A 50 -3.02 -18.76 -1.58
C TYR A 50 -2.53 -17.53 -2.34
N VAL A 51 -1.40 -16.95 -1.92
CA VAL A 51 -0.80 -15.81 -2.63
C VAL A 51 -0.37 -16.22 -4.03
N PHE A 52 0.33 -17.35 -4.18
CA PHE A 52 0.76 -17.86 -5.48
C PHE A 52 -0.41 -18.16 -6.42
N ARG A 53 -1.52 -18.68 -5.88
CA ARG A 53 -2.75 -18.98 -6.63
C ARG A 53 -3.68 -17.76 -6.81
N GLN A 54 -3.26 -16.58 -6.36
CA GLN A 54 -4.04 -15.36 -6.46
C GLN A 54 -5.43 -15.47 -5.80
N CYS A 55 -5.56 -16.33 -4.78
CA CYS A 55 -6.82 -16.52 -4.05
C CYS A 55 -7.19 -15.30 -3.21
N CYS A 56 -6.19 -14.49 -2.84
CA CYS A 56 -6.35 -13.28 -2.07
C CYS A 56 -5.52 -12.17 -2.72
N LYS A 57 -6.04 -10.94 -2.69
CA LYS A 57 -5.32 -9.74 -3.12
C LYS A 57 -4.82 -8.97 -1.89
N PRO A 58 -3.53 -8.62 -1.79
CA PRO A 58 -3.04 -7.76 -0.71
C PRO A 58 -3.55 -6.33 -0.90
N GLU A 59 -3.88 -5.66 0.20
CA GLU A 59 -4.24 -4.24 0.22
C GLU A 59 -3.10 -3.43 0.78
N PHE A 60 -2.81 -2.28 0.15
CA PHE A 60 -1.85 -1.32 0.65
C PHE A 60 -2.47 0.07 0.72
N ASP A 61 -1.92 0.92 1.59
CA ASP A 61 -2.25 2.34 1.63
C ASP A 61 -1.61 3.07 0.44
N GLY A 62 -2.20 4.17 0.00
CA GLY A 62 -1.68 4.99 -1.09
C GLY A 62 -0.26 5.50 -0.82
N ARG A 63 0.08 5.75 0.46
CA ARG A 63 1.44 6.07 0.87
C ARG A 63 2.41 4.90 0.62
N MET A 64 1.99 3.67 0.85
CA MET A 64 2.81 2.47 0.62
C MET A 64 2.99 2.21 -0.87
N HIS A 65 1.93 2.37 -1.67
CA HIS A 65 2.05 2.29 -3.14
C HIS A 65 3.04 3.31 -3.70
N ARG A 66 2.99 4.55 -3.22
CA ARG A 66 3.99 5.58 -3.59
C ARG A 66 5.42 5.14 -3.24
N LEU A 67 5.64 4.59 -2.05
CA LEU A 67 6.95 4.12 -1.62
C LEU A 67 7.47 2.97 -2.52
N PHE A 68 6.60 2.05 -2.94
CA PHE A 68 7.00 0.97 -3.84
C PHE A 68 7.41 1.48 -5.22
N GLU A 69 6.78 2.55 -5.71
CA GLU A 69 7.09 3.13 -7.02
C GLU A 69 8.36 3.98 -6.99
N THR A 70 8.59 4.75 -5.92
CA THR A 70 9.71 5.71 -5.87
C THR A 70 10.98 5.16 -5.21
N GLY A 71 10.89 4.04 -4.48
CA GLY A 71 11.91 3.65 -3.51
C GLY A 71 12.02 4.65 -2.37
#